data_AF-A0A2J8K334-F1
#
_entry.id   AF-A0A2J8K334-F1
#
_cell.length_a   1.000
_cell.length_b   1.000
_cell.length_c   1.000
_cell.angle_alpha   90.00
_cell.angle_beta   90.00
_cell.angle_gamma   90.00
#
_symmetry.space_group_name_H-M   'P 1'
#
loop_
_entity.id
_entity.type
_entity.pdbx_description
1 polymer ?
#
loop_
_entity_poly.entity_id
_entity_poly.type
_entity_poly.pdbx_seq_one_letter_code
_entity_poly.pdbx_strand_id
1 'polypeptide(L)'
;MRRLNRKKTLSLVKELDAFPKVPESYVETSASGGTVSLIAFTTMALLTIMEFSVYQDTWMKYEYEVDKDFSSKLRINIDITVAMKCQYVGADVLDLAETMVASADGLVYEPTVFDLSPQQKEWQRMLQLIQSRLQEEHSLQDVIFKSAFKSASTALPPREDDSSQSPDACRIHGHLYVNKVAGNFHITVGKAIPHPRGHAHLAALVNHESYNFSHRIDHLSFGELVPAIINPLDGTEKIAIDHNQMFQYFITVVPTKLHTYKISADTHQFSVTERERIINHAAGSHGVSGIFMKYDLSSLMVTVTEEHMPFWQFFVRLCGIVGGIFSTTG
;
A
#
# COMPACT_ATOMS: atom_id res chain seq x y z
N MET A 1 -7.95 -17.31 46.49
CA MET A 1 -8.98 -17.01 45.46
C MET A 1 -10.33 -17.47 45.97
N ARG A 2 -11.28 -16.54 46.13
CA ARG A 2 -12.57 -16.72 46.83
C ARG A 2 -13.55 -17.51 45.97
N ARG A 3 -14.00 -18.67 46.46
CA ARG A 3 -15.27 -19.30 46.05
C ARG A 3 -16.43 -18.38 46.45
N LEU A 4 -16.88 -17.52 45.54
CA LEU A 4 -18.11 -16.76 45.70
C LEU A 4 -19.28 -17.75 45.84
N ASN A 5 -20.01 -17.59 46.93
CA ASN A 5 -20.98 -18.55 47.44
C ASN A 5 -22.24 -18.51 46.57
N ARG A 6 -22.41 -19.49 45.69
CA ARG A 6 -23.47 -19.60 44.65
C ARG A 6 -24.90 -19.32 45.18
N LYS A 7 -25.14 -19.55 46.47
CA LYS A 7 -26.42 -19.26 47.16
C LYS A 7 -26.68 -17.76 47.39
N LYS A 8 -25.64 -16.96 47.68
CA LYS A 8 -25.78 -15.50 47.86
C LYS A 8 -26.00 -14.76 46.55
N THR A 9 -25.42 -15.24 45.45
CA THR A 9 -25.69 -14.71 44.12
C THR A 9 -27.12 -15.03 43.68
N LEU A 10 -27.62 -16.23 44.00
CA LEU A 10 -29.02 -16.61 43.72
C LEU A 10 -30.03 -15.77 44.48
N SER A 11 -29.77 -15.43 45.75
CA SER A 11 -30.68 -14.55 46.51
C SER A 11 -30.68 -13.12 45.97
N LEU A 12 -29.51 -12.58 45.59
CA LEU A 12 -29.39 -11.25 45.00
C LEU A 12 -30.10 -11.14 43.65
N VAL A 13 -29.99 -12.16 42.78
CA VAL A 13 -30.71 -12.21 41.51
C VAL A 13 -32.23 -12.30 41.73
N LYS A 14 -32.67 -12.98 42.79
CA LYS A 14 -34.09 -13.13 43.13
C LYS A 14 -34.68 -11.84 43.74
N GLU A 15 -33.87 -11.00 44.37
CA GLU A 15 -34.27 -9.67 44.85
C GLU A 15 -34.29 -8.61 43.73
N LEU A 16 -33.60 -8.83 42.62
CA LEU A 16 -33.62 -7.99 41.42
C LEU A 16 -34.78 -8.34 40.46
N ASP A 17 -35.52 -9.41 40.73
CA ASP A 17 -36.67 -9.86 39.94
C ASP A 17 -37.91 -9.01 40.30
N ALA A 18 -38.09 -7.89 39.60
CA ALA A 18 -39.13 -6.88 39.88
C ALA A 18 -40.55 -7.26 39.41
N PHE A 19 -40.74 -8.48 38.88
CA PHE A 19 -42.01 -8.89 38.28
C PHE A 19 -42.75 -9.91 39.17
N PRO A 20 -44.07 -9.70 39.42
CA PRO A 20 -44.88 -10.66 40.18
C PRO A 20 -44.98 -11.98 39.40
N LYS A 21 -44.61 -13.09 40.05
CA LYS A 21 -44.67 -14.43 39.42
C LYS A 21 -46.11 -14.89 39.31
N VAL A 22 -46.48 -15.33 38.12
CA VAL A 22 -47.79 -15.92 37.83
C VAL A 22 -47.93 -17.24 38.62
N PRO A 23 -49.10 -17.54 39.23
CA PRO A 23 -49.31 -18.81 39.92
C PRO A 23 -49.12 -19.99 38.96
N GLU A 24 -48.50 -21.08 39.45
CA GLU A 24 -48.16 -22.26 38.63
C GLU A 24 -49.39 -22.90 37.94
N SER A 25 -50.61 -22.66 38.46
CA SER A 25 -51.87 -23.11 37.85
C SER A 25 -52.21 -22.44 36.52
N TYR A 26 -51.55 -21.34 36.15
CA TYR A 26 -51.74 -20.62 34.89
C TYR A 26 -50.58 -20.83 33.91
N VAL A 27 -49.64 -21.73 34.22
CA VAL A 27 -48.44 -21.99 33.43
C VAL A 27 -48.53 -23.39 32.82
N GLU A 28 -48.97 -23.49 31.56
CA GLU A 28 -48.91 -24.76 30.83
C GLU A 28 -47.54 -24.94 30.16
N THR A 29 -46.79 -25.93 30.61
CA THR A 29 -45.50 -26.29 30.01
C THR A 29 -45.71 -27.28 28.87
N SER A 30 -45.48 -26.87 27.62
CA SER A 30 -45.49 -27.78 26.46
C SER A 30 -44.07 -28.13 26.01
N ALA A 31 -43.85 -29.39 25.61
CA ALA A 31 -42.55 -29.85 25.12
C ALA A 31 -42.13 -29.14 23.81
N SER A 32 -43.10 -28.77 22.98
CA SER A 32 -42.90 -27.96 21.77
C SER A 32 -42.49 -26.53 22.10
N GLY A 33 -43.15 -25.88 23.08
CA GLY A 33 -42.82 -24.53 23.54
C GLY A 33 -41.40 -24.42 24.12
N GLY A 34 -41.00 -25.38 24.95
CA GLY A 34 -39.65 -25.42 25.52
C GLY A 34 -38.55 -25.56 24.45
N THR A 35 -38.82 -26.31 23.38
CA THR A 35 -37.87 -26.47 22.27
C THR A 35 -37.72 -25.17 21.46
N VAL A 36 -38.83 -24.48 21.19
CA VAL A 36 -38.82 -23.17 20.51
C VAL A 36 -38.08 -22.12 21.33
N SER A 37 -38.30 -22.07 22.65
CA SER A 37 -37.55 -21.16 23.53
C SER A 37 -36.05 -21.44 23.53
N LEU A 38 -35.63 -22.72 23.54
CA LEU A 38 -34.21 -23.07 23.49
C LEU A 38 -33.56 -22.59 22.17
N ILE A 39 -34.22 -22.82 21.04
CA ILE A 39 -33.75 -22.35 19.72
C ILE A 39 -33.67 -20.83 19.71
N ALA A 40 -34.68 -20.13 20.24
CA ALA A 40 -34.70 -18.67 20.32
C ALA A 40 -33.53 -18.10 21.13
N PHE A 41 -33.27 -18.65 22.33
CA PHE A 41 -32.15 -18.20 23.17
C PHE A 41 -30.80 -18.50 22.53
N THR A 42 -30.63 -19.67 21.91
CA THR A 42 -29.38 -19.98 21.18
C THR A 42 -29.15 -19.05 20.00
N THR A 43 -30.20 -18.74 19.24
CA THR A 43 -30.13 -17.80 18.12
C THR A 43 -29.82 -16.38 18.60
N MET A 44 -30.45 -15.93 19.69
CA MET A 44 -30.18 -14.63 20.31
C MET A 44 -28.73 -14.52 20.77
N ALA A 45 -28.19 -15.57 21.39
CA ALA A 45 -26.79 -15.60 21.81
C ALA A 45 -25.83 -15.55 20.61
N LEU A 46 -26.08 -16.33 19.56
CA LEU A 46 -25.26 -16.33 18.34
C LEU A 46 -25.26 -14.95 17.66
N LEU A 47 -26.43 -14.34 17.47
CA LEU A 47 -26.54 -13.01 16.86
C LEU A 47 -25.88 -11.94 17.71
N THR A 48 -25.99 -12.02 19.04
CA THR A 48 -25.31 -11.08 19.95
C THR A 48 -23.79 -11.21 19.87
N ILE A 49 -23.27 -12.44 19.78
CA ILE A 49 -21.82 -12.67 19.62
C ILE A 49 -21.33 -12.13 18.27
N MET A 50 -22.08 -12.40 17.19
CA MET A 50 -21.76 -11.86 15.86
C MET A 50 -21.78 -10.33 15.85
N GLU A 51 -22.81 -9.72 16.43
CA GLU A 51 -22.95 -8.27 16.54
C GLU A 51 -21.80 -7.65 17.34
N PHE A 52 -21.39 -8.30 18.44
CA PHE A 52 -20.23 -7.88 19.21
C PHE A 52 -18.93 -8.01 18.42
N SER A 53 -18.76 -9.09 17.64
CA SER A 53 -17.60 -9.24 16.75
C SER A 53 -17.55 -8.13 15.69
N VAL A 54 -18.68 -7.77 15.11
CA VAL A 54 -18.78 -6.66 14.14
C VAL A 54 -18.50 -5.32 14.81
N TYR A 55 -18.96 -5.10 16.04
CA TYR A 55 -18.67 -3.89 16.81
C TYR A 55 -17.18 -3.73 17.14
N GLN A 56 -16.48 -4.84 17.37
CA GLN A 56 -15.03 -4.84 17.60
C GLN A 56 -14.22 -4.61 16.31
N ASP A 57 -14.81 -4.85 15.15
CA ASP A 57 -14.17 -4.64 13.86
C ASP A 57 -14.26 -3.16 13.42
N THR A 58 -13.18 -2.69 12.80
CA THR A 58 -13.10 -1.39 12.14
C THR A 58 -13.21 -1.55 10.62
N TRP A 59 -13.71 -0.50 9.96
CA TRP A 59 -13.74 -0.39 8.50
C TRP A 59 -13.02 0.87 8.04
N MET A 60 -12.48 0.84 6.83
CA MET A 60 -11.86 1.99 6.19
C MET A 60 -12.92 2.75 5.39
N LYS A 61 -12.95 4.07 5.55
CA LYS A 61 -13.84 4.96 4.81
C LYS A 61 -13.02 5.85 3.91
N TYR A 62 -13.42 5.92 2.65
CA TYR A 62 -12.76 6.68 1.60
C TYR A 62 -13.61 7.89 1.24
N GLU A 63 -13.08 9.08 1.46
CA GLU A 63 -13.71 10.35 1.08
C GLU A 63 -12.87 11.02 0.00
N TYR A 64 -13.51 11.50 -1.06
CA TYR A 64 -12.84 12.16 -2.18
C TYR A 64 -13.04 13.67 -2.08
N GLU A 65 -11.92 14.39 -2.08
CA GLU A 65 -11.90 15.84 -2.01
C GLU A 65 -11.00 16.42 -3.10
N VAL A 66 -11.07 17.73 -3.32
CA VAL A 66 -10.13 18.43 -4.19
C VAL A 66 -8.89 18.78 -3.39
N ASP A 67 -7.72 18.46 -3.94
CA ASP A 67 -6.46 18.87 -3.33
C ASP A 67 -6.32 20.40 -3.36
N LYS A 68 -6.11 21.00 -2.19
CA LYS A 68 -5.96 22.46 -2.01
C LYS A 68 -4.52 22.87 -1.77
N ASP A 69 -3.62 21.92 -1.55
CA ASP A 69 -2.23 22.21 -1.24
C ASP A 69 -1.34 22.07 -2.47
N PHE A 70 -1.03 23.20 -3.09
CA PHE A 70 -0.13 23.29 -4.25
C PHE A 70 1.28 23.76 -3.86
N SER A 71 1.50 24.06 -2.57
CA SER A 71 2.72 24.73 -2.09
C SER A 71 3.75 23.78 -1.51
N SER A 72 3.30 22.63 -1.01
CA SER A 72 4.18 21.62 -0.45
C SER A 72 5.10 20.99 -1.49
N LYS A 73 6.21 20.42 -0.99
CA LYS A 73 7.11 19.61 -1.80
C LYS A 73 6.61 18.17 -1.79
N LEU A 74 6.68 17.52 -2.94
CA LEU A 74 6.42 16.10 -3.09
C LEU A 74 7.71 15.34 -2.80
N ARG A 75 7.66 14.41 -1.86
CA ARG A 75 8.75 13.46 -1.60
C ARG A 75 8.62 12.27 -2.55
N ILE A 76 9.67 11.90 -3.25
CA ILE A 76 9.74 10.68 -4.06
C ILE A 76 10.77 9.77 -3.41
N ASN A 77 10.37 8.54 -3.05
CA ASN A 77 11.27 7.52 -2.52
C ASN A 77 11.57 6.53 -3.64
N ILE A 78 12.85 6.27 -3.87
CA ILE A 78 13.33 5.50 -5.01
C ILE A 78 14.30 4.45 -4.50
N ASP A 79 14.16 3.22 -4.99
CA ASP A 79 15.14 2.14 -4.91
C ASP A 79 15.06 1.35 -6.23
N ILE A 80 16.01 1.62 -7.13
CA ILE A 80 16.04 1.06 -8.47
C ILE A 80 17.43 0.53 -8.75
N THR A 81 17.52 -0.71 -9.21
CA THR A 81 18.78 -1.34 -9.64
C THR A 81 18.83 -1.38 -11.16
N VAL A 82 19.87 -0.79 -11.77
CA VAL A 82 20.10 -0.77 -13.23
C VAL A 82 21.31 -1.62 -13.57
N ALA A 83 21.25 -2.44 -14.62
CA ALA A 83 22.30 -3.36 -15.09
C ALA A 83 23.48 -2.64 -15.78
N MET A 84 23.95 -1.55 -15.18
CA MET A 84 25.10 -0.77 -15.61
C MET A 84 25.91 -0.31 -14.40
N LYS A 85 27.22 -0.15 -14.57
CA LYS A 85 28.09 0.39 -13.52
C LYS A 85 27.68 1.81 -13.13
N CYS A 86 27.75 2.12 -11.84
CA CYS A 86 27.38 3.45 -11.29
C CYS A 86 28.12 4.64 -11.91
N GLN A 87 29.29 4.43 -12.51
CA GLN A 87 30.05 5.49 -13.17
C GLN A 87 29.41 5.95 -14.50
N TYR A 88 28.59 5.09 -15.11
CA TYR A 88 28.00 5.31 -16.43
C TYR A 88 26.52 5.67 -16.38
N VAL A 89 25.89 5.70 -15.21
CA VAL A 89 24.47 6.05 -15.06
C VAL A 89 24.30 7.32 -14.24
N GLY A 90 23.34 8.14 -14.63
CA GLY A 90 22.93 9.32 -13.88
C GLY A 90 21.42 9.41 -13.84
N ALA A 91 20.89 9.56 -12.63
CA ALA A 91 19.48 9.85 -12.38
C ALA A 91 19.30 11.35 -12.17
N ASP A 92 18.21 11.90 -12.72
CA ASP A 92 17.86 13.31 -12.56
C ASP A 92 16.34 13.51 -12.61
N VAL A 93 15.86 14.65 -12.10
CA VAL A 93 14.46 15.06 -12.19
C VAL A 93 14.34 16.40 -12.89
N LEU A 94 13.48 16.44 -13.92
CA LEU A 94 13.05 17.67 -14.56
C LEU A 94 11.57 17.91 -14.25
N ASP A 95 11.24 19.03 -13.64
CA ASP A 95 9.86 19.46 -13.45
C ASP A 95 9.33 20.25 -14.66
N LEU A 96 8.02 20.48 -14.74
CA LEU A 96 7.40 21.31 -15.78
C LEU A 96 7.95 22.75 -15.84
N ALA A 97 8.57 23.25 -14.76
CA ALA A 97 9.21 24.54 -14.74
C ALA A 97 10.61 24.52 -15.40
N GLU A 98 11.03 23.36 -15.92
CA GLU A 98 12.36 23.09 -16.48
C GLU A 98 13.50 23.44 -15.50
N THR A 99 13.18 23.51 -14.21
CA THR A 99 14.17 23.79 -13.17
C THR A 99 14.75 22.46 -12.70
N MET A 100 16.06 22.33 -12.81
CA MET A 100 16.75 21.21 -12.19
C MET A 100 16.59 21.32 -10.67
N VAL A 101 15.85 20.39 -10.10
CA VAL A 101 15.92 20.10 -8.67
C VAL A 101 17.19 19.31 -8.50
N ALA A 102 18.26 19.93 -7.98
CA ALA A 102 19.58 19.30 -7.87
C ALA A 102 19.48 17.90 -7.25
N SER A 103 19.53 16.89 -8.11
CA SER A 103 19.35 15.47 -7.82
C SER A 103 20.52 14.86 -7.03
N ALA A 104 21.51 15.68 -6.67
CA ALA A 104 22.77 15.25 -6.08
C ALA A 104 22.73 15.00 -4.56
N ASP A 105 21.84 15.64 -3.80
CA ASP A 105 21.92 15.58 -2.32
C ASP A 105 21.10 14.44 -1.69
N GLY A 106 20.19 13.81 -2.44
CA GLY A 106 19.24 12.82 -1.90
C GLY A 106 19.38 11.37 -2.39
N LEU A 107 20.15 11.13 -3.46
CA LEU A 107 20.29 9.82 -4.11
C LEU A 107 21.69 9.24 -3.89
N VAL A 108 21.73 7.98 -3.45
CA VAL A 108 22.95 7.20 -3.23
C VAL A 108 23.10 6.17 -4.35
N TYR A 109 24.30 6.10 -4.92
CA TYR A 109 24.67 5.16 -5.98
C TYR A 109 25.56 4.07 -5.38
N GLU A 110 25.02 2.86 -5.24
CA GLU A 110 25.70 1.72 -4.65
C GLU A 110 26.04 0.68 -5.74
N PRO A 111 27.32 0.35 -5.98
CA PRO A 111 27.71 -0.71 -6.89
C PRO A 111 27.20 -2.07 -6.39
N THR A 112 26.46 -2.79 -7.22
CA THR A 112 25.85 -4.08 -6.85
C THR A 112 25.90 -5.09 -8.00
N VAL A 113 25.44 -6.31 -7.74
CA VAL A 113 25.23 -7.34 -8.75
C VAL A 113 23.76 -7.33 -9.18
N PHE A 114 23.50 -7.33 -10.49
CA PHE A 114 22.13 -7.28 -11.02
C PHE A 114 21.30 -8.48 -10.57
N ASP A 115 21.89 -9.68 -10.67
CA ASP A 115 21.26 -10.94 -10.32
C ASP A 115 20.96 -11.05 -8.82
N LEU A 116 19.70 -11.36 -8.52
CA LEU A 116 19.21 -11.60 -7.15
C LEU A 116 19.67 -12.97 -6.60
N SER A 117 19.87 -13.01 -5.28
CA SER A 117 20.07 -14.25 -4.53
C SER A 117 18.81 -15.13 -4.56
N PRO A 118 18.91 -16.46 -4.30
CA PRO A 118 17.76 -17.35 -4.30
C PRO A 118 16.61 -16.88 -3.38
N GLN A 119 16.94 -16.42 -2.17
CA GLN A 119 15.96 -15.89 -1.21
C GLN A 119 15.28 -14.61 -1.72
N GLN A 120 16.05 -13.70 -2.32
CA GLN A 120 15.50 -12.48 -2.92
C GLN A 120 14.61 -12.78 -4.12
N LYS A 121 14.94 -13.80 -4.93
CA LYS A 121 14.07 -14.25 -6.04
C LYS A 121 12.74 -14.81 -5.54
N GLU A 122 12.74 -15.57 -4.44
CA GLU A 122 11.50 -16.04 -3.82
C GLU A 122 10.63 -14.89 -3.31
N TRP A 123 11.26 -13.93 -2.64
CA TRP A 123 10.57 -12.72 -2.18
C TRP A 123 9.98 -11.90 -3.35
N GLN A 124 10.74 -11.70 -4.42
CA GLN A 124 10.27 -10.95 -5.59
C GLN A 124 9.08 -11.65 -6.27
N ARG A 125 9.13 -12.99 -6.41
CA ARG A 125 8.00 -13.78 -6.93
C ARG A 125 6.76 -13.64 -6.07
N MET A 126 6.93 -13.61 -4.74
CA MET A 126 5.83 -13.42 -3.81
C MET A 126 5.20 -12.04 -3.97
N LEU A 127 6.00 -10.97 -4.10
CA LEU A 127 5.49 -9.63 -4.39
C LEU A 127 4.72 -9.57 -5.71
N GLN A 128 5.28 -10.12 -6.80
CA GLN A 128 4.63 -10.15 -8.11
C GLN A 128 3.28 -10.91 -8.07
N LEU A 129 3.20 -11.98 -7.29
CA LEU A 129 1.95 -12.72 -7.08
C LEU A 129 0.92 -11.88 -6.30
N ILE A 130 1.33 -11.15 -5.28
CA ILE A 130 0.42 -10.27 -4.53
C ILE A 130 -0.09 -9.15 -5.45
N GLN A 131 0.80 -8.56 -6.24
CA GLN A 131 0.47 -7.49 -7.16
C GLN A 131 -0.52 -7.93 -8.24
N SER A 132 -0.34 -9.11 -8.86
CA SER A 132 -1.27 -9.60 -9.87
C SER A 132 -2.68 -9.79 -9.32
N ARG A 133 -2.79 -10.27 -8.07
CA ARG A 133 -4.08 -10.46 -7.39
C ARG A 133 -4.72 -9.13 -6.99
N LEU A 134 -3.93 -8.15 -6.56
CA LEU A 134 -4.42 -6.80 -6.28
C LEU A 134 -5.01 -6.11 -7.51
N GLN A 135 -4.42 -6.37 -8.68
CA GLN A 135 -4.88 -5.78 -9.93
C GLN A 135 -6.18 -6.41 -10.44
N GLU A 136 -6.45 -7.67 -10.11
CA GLU A 136 -7.72 -8.33 -10.42
C GLU A 136 -8.83 -7.94 -9.44
N GLU A 137 -8.51 -7.81 -8.16
CA GLU A 137 -9.49 -7.63 -7.08
C GLU A 137 -9.21 -6.35 -6.28
N HIS A 138 -9.76 -5.23 -6.76
CA HIS A 138 -9.64 -3.92 -6.12
C HIS A 138 -10.18 -3.89 -4.67
N SER A 139 -11.10 -4.79 -4.32
CA SER A 139 -11.65 -4.94 -2.96
C SER A 139 -10.62 -5.45 -1.94
N LEU A 140 -9.50 -6.03 -2.39
CA LEU A 140 -8.46 -6.55 -1.51
C LEU A 140 -7.58 -5.46 -0.90
N GLN A 141 -7.63 -4.22 -1.39
CA GLN A 141 -6.87 -3.12 -0.80
C GLN A 141 -7.22 -2.95 0.68
N ASP A 142 -8.50 -3.05 1.05
CA ASP A 142 -8.96 -2.99 2.45
C ASP A 142 -8.38 -4.11 3.32
N VAL A 143 -8.32 -5.32 2.76
CA VAL A 143 -7.77 -6.50 3.43
C VAL A 143 -6.27 -6.35 3.62
N ILE A 144 -5.56 -5.79 2.65
CA ILE A 144 -4.13 -5.53 2.74
C ILE A 144 -3.86 -4.41 3.73
N PHE A 145 -4.55 -3.27 3.70
CA PHE A 145 -4.38 -2.25 4.75
C PHE A 145 -4.55 -2.86 6.15
N LYS A 146 -5.56 -3.71 6.37
CA LYS A 146 -5.81 -4.34 7.69
C LYS A 146 -4.81 -5.47 8.05
N SER A 147 -4.30 -6.23 7.07
CA SER A 147 -3.40 -7.38 7.29
C SER A 147 -1.92 -7.04 7.20
N ALA A 148 -1.56 -6.05 6.39
CA ALA A 148 -0.20 -5.59 6.18
C ALA A 148 0.33 -4.85 7.43
N PHE A 149 -0.54 -4.23 8.25
CA PHE A 149 -0.18 -3.79 9.61
C PHE A 149 0.06 -4.92 10.63
N LYS A 150 -0.19 -6.19 10.27
CA LYS A 150 0.00 -7.37 11.13
C LYS A 150 1.13 -8.32 10.70
N SER A 151 1.68 -8.21 9.48
CA SER A 151 2.65 -9.16 8.93
C SER A 151 3.90 -8.49 8.36
N ALA A 152 4.98 -9.25 8.26
CA ALA A 152 6.38 -8.89 8.04
C ALA A 152 6.66 -7.88 6.91
N SER A 153 7.77 -7.16 7.08
CA SER A 153 8.32 -6.14 6.19
C SER A 153 8.21 -6.50 4.70
N THR A 154 7.61 -5.60 3.92
CA THR A 154 7.67 -5.60 2.45
C THR A 154 9.03 -5.16 1.92
N ALA A 155 10.05 -5.00 2.76
CA ALA A 155 11.39 -4.64 2.31
C ALA A 155 12.11 -5.83 1.69
N LEU A 156 12.93 -5.55 0.67
CA LEU A 156 13.85 -6.52 0.08
C LEU A 156 14.75 -7.11 1.17
N PRO A 157 14.83 -8.45 1.32
CA PRO A 157 15.72 -9.05 2.31
C PRO A 157 17.19 -8.72 1.99
N PRO A 158 18.03 -8.52 3.03
CA PRO A 158 19.44 -8.26 2.83
C PRO A 158 20.09 -9.43 2.11
N ARG A 159 21.08 -9.15 1.26
CA ARG A 159 21.83 -10.18 0.55
C ARG A 159 22.76 -10.87 1.54
N GLU A 160 22.59 -12.17 1.76
CA GLU A 160 23.44 -12.96 2.66
C GLU A 160 24.73 -13.48 1.99
N ASP A 161 24.77 -13.53 0.65
CA ASP A 161 25.91 -14.05 -0.10
C ASP A 161 27.06 -13.04 -0.24
N ASP A 162 28.28 -13.48 0.08
CA ASP A 162 29.53 -12.75 -0.15
C ASP A 162 29.89 -12.84 -1.64
N SER A 163 29.55 -11.81 -2.43
CA SER A 163 29.72 -11.86 -3.88
C SER A 163 31.20 -11.70 -4.25
N SER A 164 31.86 -12.81 -4.57
CA SER A 164 33.14 -12.83 -5.30
C SER A 164 33.05 -12.25 -6.73
N GLN A 165 31.86 -11.84 -7.17
CA GLN A 165 31.58 -11.26 -8.47
C GLN A 165 31.82 -9.76 -8.46
N SER A 166 32.41 -9.25 -9.54
CA SER A 166 32.54 -7.80 -9.73
C SER A 166 31.16 -7.17 -9.94
N PRO A 167 30.86 -6.01 -9.32
CA PRO A 167 29.58 -5.34 -9.49
C PRO A 167 29.38 -4.93 -10.96
N ASP A 168 28.29 -5.41 -11.55
CA ASP A 168 27.85 -5.17 -12.93
C ASP A 168 26.65 -4.22 -13.00
N ALA A 169 26.04 -3.90 -11.86
CA ALA A 169 24.87 -3.04 -11.73
C ALA A 169 25.11 -1.87 -10.77
N CYS A 170 24.16 -0.94 -10.79
CA CYS A 170 24.10 0.19 -9.88
C CYS A 170 22.72 0.26 -9.23
N ARG A 171 22.71 0.21 -7.90
CA ARG A 171 21.52 0.46 -7.10
C ARG A 171 21.45 1.95 -6.76
N ILE A 172 20.42 2.61 -7.27
CA ILE A 172 20.12 4.02 -7.06
C ILE A 172 18.99 4.08 -6.06
N HIS A 173 19.30 4.46 -4.82
CA HIS A 173 18.33 4.50 -3.74
C HIS A 173 18.40 5.79 -2.93
N GLY A 174 17.27 6.19 -2.34
CA GLY A 174 17.19 7.39 -1.54
C GLY A 174 15.83 8.07 -1.67
N HIS A 175 15.81 9.36 -1.37
CA HIS A 175 14.61 10.16 -1.49
C HIS A 175 14.93 11.57 -1.96
N LEU A 176 14.00 12.17 -2.67
CA LEU A 176 14.16 13.49 -3.26
C LEU A 176 12.89 14.31 -3.07
N TYR A 177 13.08 15.61 -2.84
CA TYR A 177 11.99 16.56 -2.64
C TYR A 177 11.84 17.43 -3.89
N VAL A 178 10.72 17.25 -4.59
CA VAL A 178 10.42 17.96 -5.83
C VAL A 178 9.24 18.89 -5.65
N ASN A 179 9.07 19.83 -6.58
CA ASN A 179 7.84 20.61 -6.65
C ASN A 179 6.65 19.68 -6.88
N LYS A 180 5.51 19.98 -6.25
CA LYS A 180 4.25 19.25 -6.44
C LYS A 180 3.58 19.67 -7.76
N VAL A 181 4.27 19.36 -8.85
CA VAL A 181 3.86 19.58 -10.25
C VAL A 181 4.25 18.36 -11.06
N ALA A 182 3.70 18.22 -12.28
CA ALA A 182 4.13 17.14 -13.15
C ALA A 182 5.63 17.24 -13.45
N GLY A 183 6.27 16.08 -13.60
CA GLY A 183 7.70 16.00 -13.79
C GLY A 183 8.13 14.68 -14.42
N ASN A 184 9.42 14.59 -14.67
CA ASN A 184 10.06 13.47 -15.31
C ASN A 184 11.33 13.13 -14.54
N PHE A 185 11.27 12.06 -13.76
CA PHE A 185 12.47 11.42 -13.20
C PHE A 185 13.01 10.47 -14.27
N HIS A 186 14.28 10.60 -14.63
CA HIS A 186 14.87 9.73 -15.64
C HIS A 186 16.28 9.29 -15.27
N ILE A 187 16.62 8.08 -15.70
CA ILE A 187 17.94 7.48 -15.57
C ILE A 187 18.46 7.27 -16.98
N THR A 188 19.57 7.92 -17.29
CA THR A 188 20.22 7.80 -18.61
C THR A 188 21.74 7.66 -18.46
N VAL A 189 22.44 7.50 -19.59
CA VAL A 189 23.89 7.31 -19.60
C VAL A 189 24.60 8.61 -19.27
N GLY A 190 25.47 8.56 -18.26
CA GLY A 190 26.30 9.68 -17.81
C GLY A 190 25.62 10.53 -16.75
N LYS A 191 26.44 11.22 -15.95
CA LYS A 191 25.93 12.17 -14.96
C LYS A 191 25.28 13.37 -15.67
N ALA A 192 24.19 13.87 -15.10
CA ALA A 192 23.54 15.08 -15.57
C ALA A 192 24.47 16.28 -15.37
N ILE A 193 24.60 17.11 -16.40
CA ILE A 193 25.34 18.38 -16.37
C ILE A 193 24.35 19.50 -16.69
N PRO A 194 24.34 20.60 -15.91
CA PRO A 194 23.52 21.77 -16.18
C PRO A 194 23.72 22.29 -17.61
N HIS A 195 22.65 22.50 -18.36
CA HIS A 195 22.70 23.13 -19.68
C HIS A 195 21.67 24.27 -19.77
N PRO A 196 21.88 25.37 -20.53
CA PRO A 196 20.95 26.50 -20.58
C PRO A 196 19.52 26.19 -21.09
N ARG A 197 19.27 24.97 -21.58
CA ARG A 197 17.98 24.46 -22.06
C ARG A 197 17.58 23.15 -21.37
N GLY A 198 17.79 23.08 -20.04
CA GLY A 198 17.56 21.88 -19.23
C GLY A 198 18.87 21.27 -18.75
N HIS A 199 19.19 20.06 -19.23
CA HIS A 199 20.39 19.34 -18.85
C HIS A 199 20.87 18.42 -19.98
N ALA A 200 22.17 18.16 -19.99
CA ALA A 200 22.78 17.21 -20.91
C ALA A 200 23.45 16.10 -20.10
N HIS A 201 23.31 14.86 -20.53
CA HIS A 201 24.07 13.77 -19.95
C HIS A 201 25.35 13.56 -20.74
N LEU A 202 26.47 13.41 -20.03
CA LEU A 202 27.78 13.27 -20.65
C LEU A 202 27.99 11.84 -21.16
N ALA A 203 27.38 11.51 -22.30
CA ALA A 203 27.50 10.19 -22.95
C ALA A 203 28.83 9.99 -23.71
N ALA A 204 29.61 11.06 -23.93
CA ALA A 204 30.76 11.09 -24.83
C ALA A 204 31.96 10.22 -24.44
N LEU A 205 31.98 9.66 -23.22
CA LEU A 205 33.08 8.83 -22.70
C LEU A 205 32.71 7.33 -22.60
N VAL A 206 31.48 6.95 -22.96
CA VAL A 206 30.96 5.59 -22.75
C VAL A 206 30.64 4.96 -24.11
N ASN A 207 31.22 3.79 -24.40
CA ASN A 207 30.94 3.08 -25.64
C ASN A 207 29.47 2.64 -25.68
N HIS A 208 28.77 2.84 -26.81
CA HIS A 208 27.35 2.50 -26.94
C HIS A 208 27.06 1.00 -26.72
N GLU A 209 28.04 0.13 -26.93
CA GLU A 209 27.94 -1.32 -26.64
C GLU A 209 27.90 -1.66 -25.15
N SER A 210 28.13 -0.69 -24.25
CA SER A 210 28.05 -0.89 -22.80
C SER A 210 26.71 -0.48 -22.19
N TYR A 211 25.75 -0.06 -23.01
CA TYR A 211 24.44 0.38 -22.54
C TYR A 211 23.54 -0.81 -22.27
N ASN A 212 23.10 -0.97 -21.02
CA ASN A 212 22.15 -2.00 -20.66
C ASN A 212 21.11 -1.44 -19.69
N PHE A 213 20.00 -0.94 -20.24
CA PHE A 213 18.91 -0.38 -19.45
C PHE A 213 18.00 -1.45 -18.82
N SER A 214 18.45 -2.70 -18.73
CA SER A 214 17.76 -3.68 -17.88
C SER A 214 17.74 -3.17 -16.45
N HIS A 215 16.59 -3.22 -15.81
CA HIS A 215 16.42 -2.63 -14.49
C HIS A 215 15.38 -3.38 -13.68
N ARG A 216 15.51 -3.24 -12.37
CA ARG A 216 14.57 -3.71 -11.37
C ARG A 216 14.17 -2.55 -10.49
N ILE A 217 12.88 -2.36 -10.28
CA ILE A 217 12.34 -1.36 -9.37
C ILE A 217 12.07 -2.10 -8.07
N ASP A 218 12.98 -1.95 -7.10
CA ASP A 218 12.87 -2.58 -5.80
C ASP A 218 11.80 -1.87 -4.97
N HIS A 219 11.76 -0.54 -5.01
CA HIS A 219 10.71 0.27 -4.41
C HIS A 219 10.52 1.62 -5.10
N LEU A 220 9.27 2.02 -5.33
CA LEU A 220 8.93 3.38 -5.76
C LEU A 220 7.67 3.86 -5.03
N SER A 221 7.78 4.96 -4.30
CA SER A 221 6.65 5.57 -3.61
C SER A 221 6.70 7.10 -3.58
N PHE A 222 5.55 7.72 -3.33
CA PHE A 222 5.37 9.16 -3.30
C PHE A 222 4.78 9.58 -1.94
N GLY A 223 5.34 10.60 -1.32
CA GLY A 223 4.98 11.09 0.01
C GLY A 223 5.70 10.35 1.15
N GLU A 224 5.06 10.34 2.32
CA GLU A 224 5.57 9.63 3.49
C GLU A 224 5.49 8.11 3.32
N LEU A 225 6.55 7.43 3.77
CA LEU A 225 6.63 5.98 3.76
C LEU A 225 5.71 5.42 4.84
N VAL A 226 4.61 4.83 4.41
CA VAL A 226 3.73 4.07 5.29
C VAL A 226 4.10 2.59 5.15
N PRO A 227 4.44 1.90 6.25
CA PRO A 227 4.71 0.48 6.21
C PRO A 227 3.54 -0.27 5.59
N ALA A 228 3.85 -1.32 4.84
CA ALA A 228 2.88 -2.31 4.39
C ALA A 228 1.94 -1.86 3.26
N ILE A 229 2.19 -0.69 2.64
CA ILE A 229 1.67 -0.36 1.31
C ILE A 229 2.58 -1.00 0.26
N ILE A 230 1.99 -1.76 -0.66
CA ILE A 230 2.68 -2.32 -1.83
C ILE A 230 2.32 -1.46 -3.03
N ASN A 231 3.31 -0.85 -3.67
CA ASN A 231 3.08 0.02 -4.82
C ASN A 231 3.07 -0.76 -6.14
N PRO A 232 2.40 -0.26 -7.20
CA PRO A 232 2.30 -0.96 -8.49
C PRO A 232 3.61 -1.21 -9.23
N LEU A 233 4.74 -0.63 -8.82
CA LEU A 233 6.04 -0.88 -9.46
C LEU A 233 7.01 -1.65 -8.56
N ASP A 234 6.63 -1.96 -7.31
CA ASP A 234 7.51 -2.63 -6.37
C ASP A 234 7.78 -4.09 -6.80
N GLY A 235 9.06 -4.46 -6.92
CA GLY A 235 9.50 -5.80 -7.34
C GLY A 235 9.41 -6.07 -8.85
N THR A 236 9.11 -5.05 -9.66
CA THR A 236 9.06 -5.18 -11.13
C THR A 236 10.46 -5.25 -11.74
N GLU A 237 10.61 -6.04 -12.80
CA GLU A 237 11.89 -6.22 -13.51
C GLU A 237 11.67 -6.19 -15.01
N LYS A 238 12.54 -5.46 -15.72
CA LYS A 238 12.54 -5.32 -17.17
C LYS A 238 13.92 -5.62 -17.72
N ILE A 239 13.98 -6.49 -18.71
CA ILE A 239 15.22 -6.84 -19.41
C ILE A 239 15.23 -6.15 -20.77
N ALA A 240 16.28 -5.38 -21.04
CA ALA A 240 16.49 -4.73 -22.33
C ALA A 240 16.93 -5.76 -23.38
N ILE A 241 16.28 -5.72 -24.54
CA ILE A 241 16.61 -6.54 -25.70
C ILE A 241 17.69 -5.84 -26.54
N ASP A 242 17.70 -4.50 -26.52
CA ASP A 242 18.64 -3.67 -27.28
C ASP A 242 19.29 -2.60 -26.40
N HIS A 243 20.53 -2.25 -26.71
CA HIS A 243 21.33 -1.24 -26.02
C HIS A 243 20.69 0.16 -26.08
N ASN A 244 19.89 0.44 -27.10
CA ASN A 244 19.20 1.70 -27.32
C ASN A 244 17.70 1.63 -26.96
N GLN A 245 17.32 0.77 -26.02
CA GLN A 245 15.95 0.67 -25.54
C GLN A 245 15.59 1.85 -24.61
N MET A 246 14.36 2.33 -24.77
CA MET A 246 13.73 3.34 -23.93
C MET A 246 12.54 2.70 -23.19
N PHE A 247 12.56 2.80 -21.87
CA PHE A 247 11.45 2.43 -20.99
C PHE A 247 10.76 3.68 -20.48
N GLN A 248 9.44 3.77 -20.62
CA GLN A 248 8.64 4.89 -20.15
C GLN A 248 7.53 4.40 -19.24
N TYR A 249 7.49 4.95 -18.03
CA TYR A 249 6.45 4.76 -17.05
C TYR A 249 5.66 6.07 -16.95
N PHE A 250 4.38 6.02 -17.29
CA PHE A 250 3.45 7.12 -17.11
C PHE A 250 2.70 6.89 -15.80
N ILE A 251 3.00 7.71 -14.80
CA ILE A 251 2.54 7.56 -13.43
C ILE A 251 1.53 8.66 -13.14
N THR A 252 0.34 8.29 -12.66
CA THR A 252 -0.65 9.26 -12.17
C THR A 252 -0.71 9.15 -10.66
N VAL A 253 -0.23 10.18 -9.97
CA VAL A 253 -0.09 10.25 -8.51
C VAL A 253 -1.35 10.89 -7.91
N VAL A 254 -1.94 10.21 -6.94
CA VAL A 254 -3.17 10.62 -6.24
C VAL A 254 -2.83 10.88 -4.76
N PRO A 255 -2.88 12.15 -4.30
CA PRO A 255 -2.69 12.50 -2.90
C PRO A 255 -3.64 11.73 -1.99
N THR A 256 -3.11 11.09 -0.95
CA THR A 256 -3.87 10.25 -0.03
C THR A 256 -3.54 10.59 1.42
N LYS A 257 -4.52 11.10 2.17
CA LYS A 257 -4.38 11.34 3.61
C LYS A 257 -4.83 10.12 4.38
N LEU A 258 -3.92 9.50 5.12
CA LEU A 258 -4.23 8.34 5.94
C LEU A 258 -4.42 8.78 7.39
N HIS A 259 -5.59 8.51 7.96
CA HIS A 259 -5.92 8.74 9.36
C HIS A 259 -6.47 7.45 9.98
N THR A 260 -5.58 6.67 10.58
CA THR A 260 -5.91 5.44 11.32
C THR A 260 -5.69 5.65 12.82
N TYR A 261 -6.13 4.70 13.66
CA TYR A 261 -5.90 4.81 15.11
C TYR A 261 -4.41 4.79 15.50
N LYS A 262 -3.53 4.27 14.62
CA LYS A 262 -2.10 4.12 14.90
C LYS A 262 -1.22 5.09 14.14
N ILE A 263 -1.60 5.44 12.91
CA ILE A 263 -0.78 6.18 11.96
C ILE A 263 -1.61 7.28 11.32
N SER A 264 -1.06 8.49 11.35
CA SER A 264 -1.52 9.61 10.55
C SER A 264 -0.37 10.00 9.62
N ALA A 265 -0.56 9.92 8.32
CA ALA A 265 0.50 10.16 7.34
C ALA A 265 -0.07 10.70 6.02
N ASP A 266 0.70 11.59 5.39
CA ASP A 266 0.40 12.12 4.06
C ASP A 266 1.16 11.28 3.02
N THR A 267 0.45 10.32 2.43
CA THR A 267 0.99 9.40 1.43
C THR A 267 0.35 9.66 0.06
N HIS A 268 0.83 8.99 -0.97
CA HIS A 268 0.24 9.10 -2.29
C HIS A 268 0.14 7.72 -2.91
N GLN A 269 -1.04 7.40 -3.42
CA GLN A 269 -1.25 6.24 -4.26
C GLN A 269 -0.93 6.63 -5.70
N PHE A 270 -0.62 5.66 -6.55
CA PHE A 270 -0.47 5.94 -7.97
C PHE A 270 -0.93 4.78 -8.83
N SER A 271 -1.23 5.09 -10.08
CA SER A 271 -1.37 4.11 -11.15
C SER A 271 -0.26 4.29 -12.17
N VAL A 272 0.06 3.23 -12.91
CA VAL A 272 1.15 3.23 -13.88
C VAL A 272 0.70 2.65 -15.22
N THR A 273 1.17 3.26 -16.31
CA THR A 273 1.11 2.70 -17.66
C THR A 273 2.52 2.63 -18.24
N GLU A 274 2.89 1.49 -18.80
CA GLU A 274 4.23 1.22 -19.30
C GLU A 274 4.27 1.30 -20.82
N ARG A 275 5.37 1.85 -21.35
CA ARG A 275 5.65 1.86 -22.79
C ARG A 275 7.13 1.62 -23.03
N GLU A 276 7.41 0.70 -23.94
CA GLU A 276 8.78 0.35 -24.33
C GLU A 276 8.97 0.61 -25.82
N ARG A 277 10.12 1.17 -26.19
CA ARG A 277 10.48 1.34 -27.61
C ARG A 277 11.99 1.29 -27.81
N ILE A 278 12.41 0.82 -28.97
CA ILE A 278 13.82 0.84 -29.38
C ILE A 278 14.08 2.13 -30.16
N ILE A 279 15.15 2.85 -29.80
CA ILE A 279 15.58 4.06 -30.48
C ILE A 279 16.47 3.70 -31.65
N ASN A 280 16.08 4.15 -32.84
CA ASN A 280 16.83 3.94 -34.07
C ASN A 280 16.69 5.17 -34.97
N HIS A 281 17.68 6.05 -34.90
CA HIS A 281 17.70 7.29 -35.67
C HIS A 281 17.70 7.07 -37.19
N ALA A 282 18.25 5.95 -37.67
CA ALA A 282 18.25 5.63 -39.11
C ALA A 282 16.86 5.20 -39.61
N ALA A 283 16.05 4.58 -38.75
CA ALA A 283 14.67 4.19 -39.04
C ALA A 283 13.64 5.29 -38.69
N GLY A 284 14.10 6.52 -38.37
CA GLY A 284 13.22 7.64 -37.98
C GLY A 284 12.70 7.60 -36.54
N SER A 285 13.15 6.63 -35.72
CA SER A 285 12.84 6.57 -34.29
C SER A 285 13.82 7.45 -33.51
N HIS A 286 13.48 8.74 -33.39
CA HIS A 286 14.25 9.67 -32.57
C HIS A 286 13.82 9.65 -31.10
N GLY A 287 14.81 9.71 -30.21
CA GLY A 287 14.63 9.75 -28.76
C GLY A 287 15.97 9.57 -28.05
N VAL A 288 15.93 9.50 -26.73
CA VAL A 288 17.09 9.24 -25.87
C VAL A 288 16.86 7.89 -25.17
N SER A 289 17.78 6.94 -25.30
CA SER A 289 17.66 5.66 -24.58
C SER A 289 17.80 5.86 -23.07
N GLY A 290 17.10 5.05 -22.29
CA GLY A 290 17.02 5.26 -20.85
C GLY A 290 15.71 4.82 -20.21
N ILE A 291 15.61 5.08 -18.91
CA ILE A 291 14.44 4.78 -18.09
C ILE A 291 13.81 6.11 -17.71
N PHE A 292 12.53 6.30 -18.02
CA PHE A 292 11.81 7.55 -17.83
C PHE A 292 10.56 7.30 -17.01
N MET A 293 10.42 7.97 -15.87
CA MET A 293 9.27 7.96 -14.98
C MET A 293 8.62 9.34 -15.05
N LYS A 294 7.61 9.46 -15.91
CA LYS A 294 6.82 10.66 -16.09
C LYS A 294 5.66 10.61 -15.13
N TYR A 295 5.64 11.49 -14.15
CA TYR A 295 4.59 11.54 -13.14
C TYR A 295 3.75 12.81 -13.30
N ASP A 296 2.45 12.65 -13.14
CA ASP A 296 1.47 13.73 -13.12
C ASP A 296 0.60 13.61 -11.85
N LEU A 297 0.14 14.74 -11.32
CA LEU A 297 -0.63 14.80 -10.08
C LEU A 297 -2.12 14.94 -10.39
N SER A 298 -2.92 14.08 -9.78
CA SER A 298 -4.37 14.18 -9.81
C SER A 298 -4.84 15.40 -9.01
N SER A 299 -5.90 16.06 -9.50
CA SER A 299 -6.60 17.13 -8.76
C SER A 299 -7.50 16.59 -7.63
N LEU A 300 -7.76 15.28 -7.64
CA LEU A 300 -8.51 14.57 -6.62
C LEU A 300 -7.57 14.05 -5.54
N MET A 301 -7.93 14.29 -4.28
CA MET A 301 -7.31 13.76 -3.08
C MET A 301 -8.26 12.73 -2.44
N VAL A 302 -7.69 11.67 -1.87
CA VAL A 302 -8.44 10.65 -1.13
C VAL A 302 -8.09 10.77 0.35
N THR A 303 -9.10 10.93 1.21
CA THR A 303 -8.94 10.85 2.66
C THR A 303 -9.41 9.48 3.12
N VAL A 304 -8.52 8.71 3.74
CA VAL A 304 -8.78 7.36 4.25
C VAL A 304 -8.85 7.43 5.76
N THR A 305 -10.03 7.24 6.33
CA THR A 305 -10.26 7.25 7.78
C THR A 305 -10.64 5.86 8.28
N GLU A 306 -10.05 5.44 9.39
CA GLU A 306 -10.48 4.23 10.10
C GLU A 306 -11.65 4.58 11.04
N GLU A 307 -12.83 4.03 10.76
CA GLU A 307 -14.04 4.23 11.56
C GLU A 307 -14.44 2.96 12.32
N HIS A 308 -15.03 3.17 13.49
CA HIS A 308 -15.66 2.12 14.29
C HIS A 308 -17.16 2.39 14.42
N MET A 309 -17.94 1.35 14.70
CA MET A 309 -19.36 1.55 14.98
C MET A 309 -19.54 2.37 16.27
N PRO A 310 -20.31 3.48 16.25
CA PRO A 310 -20.56 4.25 17.46
C PRO A 310 -21.36 3.41 18.47
N PHE A 311 -21.04 3.58 19.76
CA PHE A 311 -21.64 2.80 20.84
C PHE A 311 -23.17 2.82 20.83
N TRP A 312 -23.78 3.98 20.54
CA TRP A 312 -25.24 4.10 20.49
C TRP A 312 -25.88 3.29 19.38
N GLN A 313 -25.22 3.21 18.23
CA GLN A 313 -25.70 2.40 17.12
C GLN A 313 -25.62 0.91 17.45
N PHE A 314 -24.52 0.47 18.08
CA PHE A 314 -24.39 -0.89 18.61
C PHE A 314 -25.49 -1.21 19.64
N PHE A 315 -25.73 -0.31 20.58
CA PHE A 315 -26.76 -0.50 21.61
C PHE A 315 -28.16 -0.63 21.01
N VAL A 316 -28.53 0.25 20.06
CA VAL A 316 -29.82 0.18 19.36
C VAL A 316 -29.95 -1.15 18.60
N ARG A 317 -28.89 -1.61 17.93
CA ARG A 317 -28.87 -2.91 17.22
C ARG A 317 -29.05 -4.09 18.19
N LEU A 318 -28.37 -4.06 19.35
CA LEU A 318 -28.53 -5.06 20.40
C LEU A 318 -29.97 -5.14 20.91
N CYS A 319 -30.58 -3.99 21.23
CA CYS A 319 -31.99 -3.93 21.62
C CYS A 319 -32.92 -4.44 20.52
N GLY A 320 -32.62 -4.16 19.25
CA GLY A 320 -33.37 -4.67 18.10
C GLY A 320 -33.31 -6.19 17.98
N ILE A 321 -32.16 -6.81 18.20
CA ILE A 321 -31.99 -8.28 18.19
C ILE A 321 -32.81 -8.91 19.32
N VAL A 322 -32.67 -8.39 20.53
CA VAL A 322 -33.37 -8.94 21.71
C VAL A 322 -34.88 -8.76 21.57
N GLY A 323 -35.34 -7.55 21.21
CA GLY A 323 -36.75 -7.23 21.05
C GLY A 323 -37.40 -7.96 19.87
N GLY A 324 -36.69 -8.11 18.74
CA GLY A 324 -37.18 -8.80 17.56
C GLY A 324 -37.43 -10.29 17.83
N ILE A 325 -36.46 -10.98 18.44
CA ILE A 325 -36.61 -12.40 18.78
C ILE A 325 -37.73 -12.58 19.80
N PHE A 326 -37.72 -11.77 20.87
CA PHE A 326 -38.76 -11.84 21.91
C PHE A 326 -40.18 -11.66 21.34
N SER A 327 -40.37 -10.71 20.42
CA SER A 327 -41.68 -10.49 19.77
C SER A 327 -42.10 -11.62 18.82
N THR A 328 -41.17 -12.38 18.26
CA THR A 328 -41.49 -13.50 17.33
C THR A 328 -41.73 -14.82 18.04
N THR A 329 -41.18 -15.00 19.25
CA THR A 329 -41.26 -16.25 20.02
C THR A 329 -42.23 -16.17 21.19
N GLY A 330 -42.59 -14.94 21.60
CA GLY A 330 -43.57 -14.64 22.64
C GLY A 330 -44.99 -14.55 22.10
#